data_AF-A0A183GCU5-F1
#
_entry.id   AF-A0A183GCU5-F1
#
_cell.length_a   1.000
_cell.length_b   1.000
_cell.length_c   1.000
_cell.angle_alpha   90.00
_cell.angle_beta   90.00
_cell.angle_gamma   90.00
#
_symmetry.space_group_name_H-M   'P 1'
#
loop_
_entity.id
_entity.type
_entity.pdbx_description
1 polymer ?
#
loop_
_entity_poly.entity_id
_entity_poly.type
_entity_poly.pdbx_seq_one_letter_code
_entity_poly.pdbx_strand_id
1 'polypeptide(L)'
;MELAEELGRTCHESYIRTATHIGPEMFYFSGNEDATSRNGENGYILRPEVIEGFFYLWRLTGNGMYRDWIWDAVQAIDKHCRVEAGFSGIYNVYDPSKGYDNVQQSFFLAETLKYAYLSFADNSVIPLDRWVFNTEAHPLPVMDR
;
A
#
# COMPACT_ATOMS: atom_id res chain seq x y z
N MET A 1 16.48 -0.54 12.01
CA MET A 1 15.03 -0.34 12.17
C MET A 1 14.66 1.10 11.85
N GLU A 2 15.31 2.10 12.46
CA GLU A 2 15.09 3.55 12.18
C GLU A 2 14.88 3.91 10.70
N LEU A 3 15.79 3.52 9.79
CA LEU A 3 15.63 3.80 8.36
C LEU A 3 14.31 3.24 7.78
N ALA A 4 13.89 2.04 8.20
CA ALA A 4 12.65 1.43 7.70
C ALA A 4 11.41 2.17 8.21
N GLU A 5 11.44 2.63 9.46
CA GLU A 5 10.35 3.43 10.06
C GLU A 5 10.25 4.80 9.38
N GLU A 6 11.38 5.45 9.09
CA GLU A 6 11.43 6.73 8.38
C GLU A 6 10.97 6.63 6.91
N LEU A 7 11.34 5.55 6.21
CA LEU A 7 10.83 5.26 4.87
C LEU A 7 9.32 4.95 4.91
N GLY A 8 8.86 4.15 5.88
CA GLY A 8 7.45 3.87 6.09
C GLY A 8 6.65 5.16 6.34
N ARG A 9 7.15 6.04 7.20
CA ARG A 9 6.56 7.37 7.43
C ARG A 9 6.50 8.20 6.14
N THR A 10 7.57 8.19 5.35
CA THR A 10 7.61 8.92 4.08
C THR A 10 6.56 8.42 3.08
N CYS A 11 6.38 7.09 2.98
CA CYS A 11 5.33 6.50 2.14
C CYS A 11 3.92 6.80 2.68
N HIS A 12 3.74 6.85 4.00
CA HIS A 12 2.48 7.28 4.61
C HIS A 12 2.17 8.75 4.28
N GLU A 13 3.17 9.63 4.36
CA GLU A 13 3.05 11.04 4.01
C GLU A 13 2.62 11.23 2.55
N SER A 14 3.14 10.41 1.61
CA SER A 14 2.71 10.49 0.21
C SER A 14 1.24 10.12 0.00
N TYR A 15 0.65 9.30 0.87
CA TYR A 15 -0.78 8.96 0.84
C TYR A 15 -1.63 10.10 1.39
N ILE A 16 -1.36 10.55 2.63
CA ILE A 16 -2.23 11.51 3.33
C ILE A 16 -2.18 12.93 2.76
N ARG A 17 -1.18 13.25 1.92
CA ARG A 17 -1.06 14.54 1.24
C ARG A 17 -1.89 14.63 -0.05
N THR A 18 -2.60 13.57 -0.42
CA THR A 18 -3.50 13.54 -1.58
C THR A 18 -4.95 13.79 -1.17
N ALA A 19 -5.82 14.15 -2.12
CA ALA A 19 -7.24 14.36 -1.84
C ALA A 19 -7.98 13.04 -1.54
N THR A 20 -7.46 11.91 -2.04
CA THR A 20 -8.07 10.58 -1.90
C THR A 20 -7.49 9.78 -0.73
N HIS A 21 -6.42 10.25 -0.08
CA HIS A 21 -5.63 9.49 0.89
C HIS A 21 -5.00 8.21 0.29
N ILE A 22 -4.69 8.25 -1.01
CA ILE A 22 -4.01 7.18 -1.77
C ILE A 22 -2.77 7.81 -2.42
N GLY A 23 -1.62 7.17 -2.31
CA GLY A 23 -0.38 7.69 -2.90
C GLY A 23 -0.37 7.66 -4.44
N PRO A 24 0.25 8.65 -5.10
CA PRO A 24 0.47 8.64 -6.54
C PRO A 24 1.54 7.61 -6.95
N GLU A 25 1.58 7.25 -8.23
CA GLU A 25 2.61 6.36 -8.82
C GLU A 25 4.04 6.87 -8.57
N MET A 26 4.24 8.18 -8.67
CA MET A 26 5.50 8.83 -8.32
C MET A 26 5.23 10.07 -7.50
N PHE A 27 6.14 10.38 -6.58
CA PHE A 27 6.15 11.63 -5.83
C PHE A 27 7.57 12.18 -5.75
N TYR A 28 7.64 13.49 -5.58
CA TYR A 28 8.88 14.25 -5.68
C TYR A 28 9.17 15.00 -4.38
N PHE A 29 10.44 15.29 -4.17
CA PHE A 29 10.94 16.18 -3.12
C PHE A 29 11.62 17.35 -3.80
N SER A 30 11.02 18.53 -3.75
CA SER A 30 11.56 19.73 -4.39
C SER A 30 11.15 21.01 -3.68
N GLY A 31 12.14 21.78 -3.21
CA GLY A 31 11.91 23.07 -2.56
C GLY A 31 10.94 22.98 -1.38
N ASN A 32 9.69 23.40 -1.60
CA ASN A 32 8.61 23.41 -0.60
C ASN A 32 7.62 22.23 -0.77
N GLU A 33 7.87 21.32 -1.69
CA GLU A 33 7.03 20.16 -1.97
C GLU A 33 7.72 18.90 -1.50
N ASP A 34 7.09 18.20 -0.56
CA ASP A 34 7.59 16.95 0.00
C ASP A 34 6.57 15.86 -0.29
N ALA A 35 7.02 14.74 -0.86
CA ALA A 35 6.20 13.55 -1.10
C ALA A 35 4.87 13.81 -1.83
N THR A 36 4.87 14.70 -2.83
CA THR A 36 3.69 14.96 -3.67
C THR A 36 4.01 14.92 -5.16
N SER A 37 2.98 14.83 -6.00
CA SER A 37 3.09 14.75 -7.45
C SER A 37 2.18 15.75 -8.14
N ARG A 38 2.75 16.88 -8.58
CA ARG A 38 1.97 17.97 -9.21
C ARG A 38 2.10 18.04 -10.72
N ASN A 39 3.15 17.47 -11.28
CA ASN A 39 3.55 17.67 -12.68
C ASN A 39 3.34 16.44 -13.59
N GLY A 40 2.68 15.39 -13.10
CA GLY A 40 2.41 14.15 -13.85
C GLY A 40 2.26 12.95 -12.91
N GLU A 41 1.96 11.76 -13.45
CA GLU A 41 2.09 10.48 -12.72
C GLU A 41 1.33 10.40 -11.39
N ASN A 42 0.17 11.05 -11.36
CA ASN A 42 -0.73 11.11 -10.22
C ASN A 42 -1.76 9.97 -10.18
N GLY A 43 -1.63 8.98 -11.06
CA GLY A 43 -2.48 7.80 -11.05
C GLY A 43 -2.16 6.87 -9.89
N TYR A 44 -3.10 5.99 -9.57
CA TYR A 44 -2.90 4.86 -8.66
C TYR A 44 -3.55 3.63 -9.24
N ILE A 45 -2.75 2.58 -9.44
CA ILE A 45 -3.18 1.35 -10.14
C ILE A 45 -3.38 0.16 -9.18
N LEU A 46 -3.84 0.42 -7.94
CA LEU A 46 -4.10 -0.62 -6.92
C LEU A 46 -2.86 -1.28 -6.32
N ARG A 47 -1.72 -0.58 -6.40
CA ARG A 47 -0.38 -1.02 -6.00
C ARG A 47 -0.25 -1.40 -4.52
N PRO A 48 0.54 -2.45 -4.18
CA PRO A 48 0.60 -2.99 -2.82
C PRO A 48 1.70 -2.41 -1.92
N GLU A 49 2.73 -1.77 -2.47
CA GLU A 49 4.07 -1.70 -1.86
C GLU A 49 4.10 -0.93 -0.53
N VAL A 50 3.21 0.05 -0.36
CA VAL A 50 3.06 0.79 0.90
C VAL A 50 2.40 -0.06 1.99
N ILE A 51 1.34 -0.78 1.65
CA ILE A 51 0.67 -1.73 2.57
C ILE A 51 1.60 -2.90 2.90
N GLU A 52 2.37 -3.39 1.93
CA GLU A 52 3.42 -4.40 2.14
C GLU A 52 4.47 -3.91 3.15
N GLY A 53 5.00 -2.71 2.96
CA GLY A 53 5.97 -2.11 3.88
C GLY A 53 5.42 -2.01 5.30
N PHE A 54 4.16 -1.57 5.45
CA PHE A 54 3.49 -1.50 6.75
C PHE A 54 3.24 -2.88 7.36
N PHE A 55 2.94 -3.90 6.56
CA PHE A 55 2.81 -5.28 7.04
C PHE A 55 4.11 -5.76 7.70
N TYR A 56 5.26 -5.55 7.06
CA TYR A 56 6.55 -5.91 7.65
C TYR A 56 6.87 -5.07 8.90
N LEU A 57 6.65 -3.76 8.84
CA LEU A 57 6.86 -2.88 10.01
C LEU A 57 5.98 -3.31 11.19
N TRP A 58 4.71 -3.63 10.97
CA TRP A 58 3.82 -4.20 11.98
C TRP A 58 4.38 -5.51 12.55
N ARG A 59 4.70 -6.50 11.70
CA ARG A 59 5.16 -7.83 12.15
C ARG A 59 6.49 -7.77 12.91
N LEU A 60 7.37 -6.83 12.57
CA LEU A 60 8.70 -6.72 13.18
C LEU A 60 8.73 -5.86 14.44
N THR A 61 7.85 -4.86 14.56
CA THR A 61 7.86 -3.90 15.68
C THR A 61 6.72 -4.10 16.67
N GLY A 62 5.60 -4.68 16.23
CA GLY A 62 4.36 -4.74 17.02
C GLY A 62 3.69 -3.38 17.26
N ASN A 63 4.11 -2.32 16.56
CA ASN A 63 3.53 -0.99 16.72
C ASN A 63 2.17 -0.89 16.01
N GLY A 64 1.09 -0.73 16.78
CA GLY A 64 -0.30 -0.68 16.29
C GLY A 64 -0.57 0.40 15.24
N MET A 65 0.22 1.49 15.22
CA MET A 65 0.11 2.57 14.24
C MET A 65 0.14 2.07 12.79
N TYR A 66 0.93 1.04 12.48
CA TYR A 66 1.00 0.50 11.12
C TYR A 66 -0.30 -0.20 10.69
N ARG A 67 -1.05 -0.78 11.63
CA ARG A 67 -2.38 -1.32 11.33
C ARG A 67 -3.38 -0.22 11.07
N ASP A 68 -3.30 0.89 11.80
CA ASP A 68 -4.15 2.06 11.58
C ASP A 68 -3.89 2.63 10.17
N TRP A 69 -2.63 2.80 9.77
CA TRP A 69 -2.27 3.27 8.42
C TRP A 69 -2.69 2.32 7.30
N ILE A 70 -2.60 1.00 7.51
CA ILE A 70 -3.13 0.02 6.57
C ILE A 70 -4.65 0.14 6.48
N TRP A 71 -5.34 0.32 7.60
CA TRP A 71 -6.80 0.47 7.62
C TRP A 71 -7.24 1.73 6.87
N ASP A 72 -6.58 2.87 7.13
CA ASP A 72 -6.84 4.13 6.43
C ASP A 72 -6.67 3.97 4.91
N ALA A 73 -5.59 3.29 4.47
CA ALA A 73 -5.37 3.00 3.05
C ALA A 73 -6.45 2.08 2.45
N VAL A 74 -6.86 1.02 3.16
CA VAL A 74 -7.94 0.13 2.72
C VAL A 74 -9.27 0.87 2.60
N GLN A 75 -9.60 1.75 3.56
CA GLN A 75 -10.81 2.57 3.50
C GLN A 75 -10.77 3.57 2.34
N ALA A 76 -9.62 4.18 2.08
CA ALA A 76 -9.42 5.07 0.95
C ALA A 76 -9.60 4.34 -0.39
N ILE A 77 -9.01 3.15 -0.54
CA ILE A 77 -9.16 2.29 -1.72
C ILE A 77 -10.62 1.88 -1.90
N ASP A 78 -11.32 1.43 -0.85
CA ASP A 78 -12.76 1.06 -0.96
C ASP A 78 -13.62 2.26 -1.38
N LYS A 79 -13.34 3.45 -0.85
CA LYS A 79 -14.07 4.67 -1.20
C LYS A 79 -13.82 5.14 -2.63
N HIS A 80 -12.58 5.09 -3.09
CA HIS A 80 -12.16 5.77 -4.33
C HIS A 80 -11.93 4.83 -5.52
N CYS A 81 -11.68 3.55 -5.29
CA CYS A 81 -11.38 2.57 -6.33
C CYS A 81 -12.47 1.53 -6.56
N ARG A 82 -13.45 1.37 -5.63
CA ARG A 82 -14.56 0.43 -5.80
C ARG A 82 -15.48 0.86 -6.94
N VAL A 83 -15.84 -0.09 -7.78
CA VAL A 83 -16.86 0.01 -8.84
C VAL A 83 -17.89 -1.11 -8.66
N GLU A 84 -18.95 -1.12 -9.47
CA GLU A 84 -20.07 -2.08 -9.33
C GLU A 84 -19.60 -3.55 -9.31
N ALA A 85 -18.62 -3.91 -10.15
CA ALA A 85 -18.17 -5.27 -10.36
C ALA A 85 -16.74 -5.57 -9.85
N GLY A 86 -16.15 -4.69 -9.03
CA GLY A 86 -14.78 -4.88 -8.53
C GLY A 86 -14.10 -3.59 -8.10
N PHE A 87 -12.81 -3.49 -8.39
CA PHE A 87 -11.96 -2.33 -8.13
C PHE A 87 -11.23 -1.91 -9.39
N SER A 88 -11.01 -0.61 -9.55
CA SER A 88 -10.25 -0.04 -10.65
C SER A 88 -9.21 0.93 -10.12
N GLY A 89 -8.07 1.03 -10.80
CA GLY A 89 -7.18 2.17 -10.60
C GLY A 89 -7.88 3.49 -10.94
N ILE A 90 -7.30 4.59 -10.46
CA ILE A 90 -7.79 5.95 -10.70
C ILE A 90 -6.72 6.78 -11.41
N TYR A 91 -7.15 7.65 -12.31
CA TYR A 91 -6.21 8.48 -13.09
C TYR A 91 -5.53 9.58 -12.27
N ASN A 92 -6.15 10.03 -11.17
CA ASN A 92 -5.62 11.14 -10.39
C ASN A 92 -6.04 11.06 -8.91
N VAL A 93 -5.08 10.79 -8.02
CA VAL A 93 -5.26 10.74 -6.56
C VAL A 93 -5.55 12.11 -5.92
N TYR A 94 -5.30 13.21 -6.64
CA TYR A 94 -5.62 14.58 -6.21
C TYR A 94 -6.97 15.07 -6.73
N ASP A 95 -7.54 14.41 -7.74
CA ASP A 95 -8.84 14.75 -8.34
C ASP A 95 -9.56 13.47 -8.78
N PRO A 96 -10.34 12.82 -7.88
CA PRO A 96 -11.03 11.57 -8.20
C PRO A 96 -12.11 11.75 -9.29
N SER A 97 -12.50 12.98 -9.64
CA SER A 97 -13.45 13.23 -10.74
C SER A 97 -12.86 12.92 -12.11
N LYS A 98 -11.54 12.73 -12.22
CA LYS A 98 -10.87 12.32 -13.47
C LYS A 98 -11.21 10.88 -13.90
N GLY A 99 -11.81 10.08 -13.02
CA GLY A 99 -12.34 8.76 -13.35
C GLY A 99 -11.33 7.62 -13.20
N TYR A 100 -11.74 6.47 -13.71
CA TYR A 100 -11.12 5.17 -13.50
C TYR A 100 -10.35 4.69 -14.73
N ASP A 101 -9.26 3.96 -14.51
CA ASP A 101 -8.48 3.34 -15.59
C ASP A 101 -9.15 2.09 -16.20
N ASN A 102 -10.25 1.62 -15.59
CA ASN A 102 -11.02 0.45 -15.94
C ASN A 102 -10.21 -0.86 -15.92
N VAL A 103 -9.22 -0.97 -15.04
CA VAL A 103 -8.39 -2.17 -14.87
C VAL A 103 -8.31 -2.59 -13.40
N GLN A 104 -8.67 -3.84 -13.13
CA GLN A 104 -8.37 -4.50 -11.86
C GLN A 104 -7.09 -5.34 -12.03
N GLN A 105 -5.98 -4.81 -11.53
CA GLN A 105 -4.69 -5.50 -11.59
C GLN A 105 -4.70 -6.79 -10.75
N SER A 106 -4.05 -7.85 -11.21
CA SER A 106 -4.00 -9.14 -10.48
C SER A 106 -3.37 -8.99 -9.09
N PHE A 107 -2.35 -8.13 -8.98
CA PHE A 107 -1.67 -7.85 -7.73
C PHE A 107 -2.55 -7.18 -6.68
N PHE A 108 -3.68 -6.56 -7.06
CA PHE A 108 -4.61 -6.07 -6.05
C PHE A 108 -5.13 -7.23 -5.17
N LEU A 109 -5.44 -8.36 -5.79
CA LEU A 109 -5.91 -9.55 -5.09
C LEU A 109 -4.75 -10.36 -4.50
N ALA A 110 -3.66 -10.51 -5.26
CA ALA A 110 -2.53 -11.30 -4.81
C ALA A 110 -1.76 -10.62 -3.69
N GLU A 111 -1.62 -9.30 -3.70
CA GLU A 111 -0.69 -8.57 -2.84
C GLU A 111 -1.42 -7.61 -1.91
N THR A 112 -2.10 -6.60 -2.45
CA THR A 112 -2.70 -5.50 -1.67
C THR A 112 -3.66 -6.03 -0.60
N LEU A 113 -4.62 -6.88 -1.01
CA LEU A 113 -5.57 -7.50 -0.08
C LEU A 113 -4.93 -8.56 0.82
N LYS A 114 -3.90 -9.27 0.35
CA LYS A 114 -3.22 -10.30 1.16
C LYS A 114 -2.42 -9.67 2.29
N TYR A 115 -1.62 -8.65 2.01
CA TYR A 115 -0.85 -7.95 3.04
C TYR A 115 -1.75 -7.20 4.02
N ALA A 116 -2.85 -6.60 3.55
CA ALA A 116 -3.87 -6.03 4.43
C ALA A 116 -4.45 -7.12 5.36
N TYR A 117 -4.90 -8.26 4.81
CA TYR A 117 -5.44 -9.37 5.60
C TYR A 117 -4.44 -9.88 6.65
N LEU A 118 -3.20 -10.16 6.25
CA LEU A 118 -2.16 -10.71 7.13
C LEU A 118 -1.75 -9.75 8.25
N SER A 119 -1.97 -8.44 8.06
CA SER A 119 -1.70 -7.43 9.08
C SER A 119 -2.72 -7.48 10.21
N PHE A 120 -3.96 -7.87 9.94
CA PHE A 120 -5.02 -8.06 10.95
C PHE A 120 -5.17 -9.51 11.42
N ALA A 121 -4.52 -10.46 10.76
CA ALA A 121 -4.44 -11.85 11.20
C ALA A 121 -3.48 -12.05 12.39
N ASP A 122 -3.58 -13.20 13.05
CA ASP A 122 -2.63 -13.64 14.06
C ASP A 122 -1.23 -13.86 13.48
N ASN A 123 -0.18 -13.64 14.29
CA ASN A 123 1.20 -13.75 13.82
C ASN A 123 1.61 -15.18 13.44
N SER A 124 0.88 -16.20 13.91
CA SER A 124 1.05 -17.60 13.51
C SER A 124 0.60 -17.90 12.08
N VAL A 125 -0.18 -17.01 11.46
CA VAL A 125 -0.56 -17.12 10.04
C VAL A 125 0.58 -16.58 9.19
N ILE A 126 1.19 -17.47 8.38
CA ILE A 126 2.38 -17.20 7.54
C ILE A 126 3.51 -16.54 8.37
N PRO A 127 4.11 -17.26 9.32
CA PRO A 127 5.15 -16.68 10.18
C PRO A 127 6.44 -16.46 9.37
N LEU A 128 7.06 -15.29 9.56
CA LEU A 128 8.18 -14.79 8.74
C LEU A 128 9.50 -15.57 8.93
N ASP A 129 9.59 -16.42 9.94
CA ASP A 129 10.70 -17.35 10.16
C ASP A 129 10.59 -18.64 9.35
N ARG A 130 9.39 -18.94 8.80
CA ARG A 130 9.13 -20.15 8.00
C ARG A 130 8.80 -19.87 6.54
N TRP A 131 8.37 -18.65 6.23
CA TRP A 131 7.94 -18.26 4.90
C TRP A 131 8.66 -17.01 4.44
N VAL A 132 9.03 -16.99 3.16
CA VAL A 132 9.50 -15.81 2.45
C VAL A 132 8.54 -15.52 1.30
N PHE A 133 8.07 -14.28 1.19
CA PHE A 133 7.26 -13.86 0.06
C PHE A 133 8.16 -13.61 -1.15
N ASN A 134 7.75 -14.09 -2.33
CA ASN A 134 8.30 -13.58 -3.57
C ASN A 134 7.77 -12.15 -3.84
N THR A 135 8.22 -11.54 -4.93
CA THR A 135 7.85 -10.15 -5.30
C THR A 135 6.39 -9.96 -5.75
N GLU A 136 5.54 -11.00 -5.70
CA GLU A 136 4.10 -10.93 -6.00
C GLU A 136 3.28 -11.48 -4.80
N ALA A 137 3.81 -11.30 -3.59
CA ALA A 137 3.26 -11.79 -2.32
C ALA A 137 2.91 -13.30 -2.29
N HIS A 138 3.56 -14.15 -3.09
CA HIS A 138 3.39 -15.60 -2.98
C HIS A 138 4.37 -16.17 -1.94
N PRO A 139 3.87 -16.73 -0.82
CA PRO A 139 4.74 -17.27 0.22
C PRO A 139 5.36 -18.59 -0.24
N LEU A 140 6.68 -18.67 -0.12
CA LEU A 140 7.49 -19.87 -0.37
C LEU A 140 8.10 -20.32 0.97
N PRO A 141 8.21 -21.63 1.23
CA PRO A 141 8.83 -22.11 2.45
C PRO A 141 10.32 -21.75 2.46
N VAL A 142 10.83 -21.33 3.62
CA VAL A 142 12.27 -21.20 3.84
C VAL A 142 12.89 -22.60 3.72
N MET A 143 13.95 -22.73 2.93
CA MET A 143 14.67 -23.99 2.80
C MET A 143 15.59 -24.18 4.02
N ASP A 144 15.30 -25.19 4.82
CA ASP A 144 16.22 -25.66 5.85
C ASP A 144 17.51 -26.17 5.20
N ARG A 145 18.65 -25.79 5.77
CA ARG A 145 19.98 -26.24 5.33
C ARG A 145 20.30 -27.64 5.81
#